data_AF-A0A351F6V3-F1
#
_entry.id   AF-A0A351F6V3-F1
#
_cell.length_a   1.000
_cell.length_b   1.000
_cell.length_c   1.000
_cell.angle_alpha   90.00
_cell.angle_beta   90.00
_cell.angle_gamma   90.00
#
_symmetry.space_group_name_H-M   'P 1'
#
loop_
_entity.id
_entity.type
_entity.pdbx_description
1 polymer ?
#
loop_
_entity_poly.entity_id
_entity_poly.type
_entity_poly.pdbx_seq_one_letter_code
_entity_poly.pdbx_strand_id
1 'polypeptide(L)' 'MYDSNPYFYGTGRRKKSVARVRVYAGTGKVTINDRDIDDYFGLETLKLIVRQPLEL' A
#
# COMPACT_ATOMS: atom_id res chain seq x y z
N MET A 1 3.80 14.30 -18.43
CA MET A 1 4.93 14.38 -17.50
C MET A 1 5.22 12.96 -17.03
N TYR A 2 6.31 12.35 -17.52
CA TYR A 2 6.66 10.98 -17.14
C TYR A 2 7.34 11.03 -15.78
N ASP A 3 6.65 10.50 -14.77
CA ASP A 3 7.26 10.25 -13.48
C ASP A 3 8.39 9.24 -13.70
N SER A 4 9.63 9.69 -13.53
CA SER A 4 10.85 8.94 -13.92
C SER A 4 11.27 7.92 -12.86
N ASN A 5 10.49 7.80 -11.78
CA ASN A 5 10.82 6.92 -10.68
C ASN A 5 10.32 5.49 -10.97
N PRO A 6 11.21 4.49 -11.09
CA PRO A 6 10.79 3.12 -11.33
C PRO A 6 9.92 2.61 -10.18
N TYR A 7 8.79 2.00 -10.51
CA TYR A 7 7.89 1.38 -9.55
C TYR A 7 7.53 -0.04 -9.95
N PHE A 8 7.33 -0.89 -8.95
CA PHE A 8 6.76 -2.21 -9.16
C PHE A 8 5.24 -2.11 -9.10
N TYR A 9 4.57 -2.60 -10.15
CA TYR A 9 3.12 -2.63 -10.23
C TYR A 9 2.61 -4.00 -9.78
N GLY A 10 1.64 -3.99 -8.84
CA GLY A 10 1.00 -5.20 -8.35
C GLY A 10 -0.51 -5.04 -8.29
N THR A 11 -1.25 -6.13 -8.47
CA THR A 11 -2.69 -6.17 -8.23
C THR A 11 -3.03 -7.33 -7.30
N GLY A 12 -3.69 -7.04 -6.19
CA GLY A 12 -4.18 -8.04 -5.22
C GLY A 12 -5.70 -8.14 -5.24
N ARG A 13 -6.24 -9.34 -5.02
CA ARG A 13 -7.68 -9.57 -4.90
C ARG A 13 -7.98 -10.48 -3.71
N ARG A 14 -8.97 -10.13 -2.89
CA ARG A 14 -9.48 -10.97 -1.80
C ARG A 14 -10.99 -10.77 -1.65
N LYS A 15 -11.77 -11.87 -1.72
CA LYS A 15 -13.24 -11.82 -1.73
C LYS A 15 -13.74 -10.90 -2.85
N LYS A 16 -14.41 -9.79 -2.50
CA LYS A 16 -14.90 -8.77 -3.44
C LYS A 16 -13.94 -7.57 -3.59
N SER A 17 -12.87 -7.52 -2.81
CA SER A 17 -11.94 -6.38 -2.77
C SER A 17 -10.82 -6.54 -3.80
N VAL A 18 -10.48 -5.46 -4.49
CA VAL A 18 -9.40 -5.39 -5.47
C VAL A 18 -8.51 -4.19 -5.12
N ALA A 19 -7.20 -4.42 -5.03
CA ALA A 19 -6.21 -3.38 -4.74
C ALA A 19 -5.17 -3.32 -5.86
N ARG A 20 -4.97 -2.13 -6.42
CA ARG A 20 -3.86 -1.83 -7.36
C ARG A 20 -2.80 -1.09 -6.57
N VAL A 21 -1.59 -1.63 -6.54
CA VAL A 21 -0.49 -1.13 -5.70
C VAL A 21 0.67 -0.75 -6.61
N ARG A 22 1.29 0.38 -6.28
CA ARG A 22 2.56 0.81 -6.86
C ARG A 22 3.56 0.87 -5.72
N VAL A 23 4.62 0.08 -5.82
CA VAL A 23 5.68 0.04 -4.82
C VAL A 23 6.88 0.79 -5.38
N TYR A 24 7.32 1.79 -4.64
CA TYR A 24 8.48 2.61 -4.96
C TYR A 24 9.58 2.31 -3.94
N ALA A 25 10.85 2.39 -4.37
CA ALA A 25 11.96 2.41 -3.42
C ALA A 25 11.92 3.74 -2.65
N GLY A 26 11.81 3.70 -1.32
CA GLY A 26 11.63 4.91 -0.53
C GLY A 26 11.51 4.68 0.97
N THR A 27 10.93 5.67 1.66
CA THR A 27 10.93 5.82 3.12
C THR A 27 9.87 5.00 3.88
N GLY A 28 9.13 4.13 3.18
CA GLY A 28 8.10 3.29 3.80
C GLY A 28 6.75 3.98 4.05
N LYS A 29 6.52 5.17 3.48
CA LYS A 29 5.20 5.82 3.53
C LYS A 29 4.16 5.02 2.72
N VAL A 30 3.02 4.71 3.34
CA VAL A 30 1.92 3.98 2.70
C VAL A 30 0.70 4.90 2.59
N THR A 31 0.23 5.13 1.37
CA THR A 31 -0.97 5.93 1.07
C THR A 31 -1.99 5.08 0.34
N ILE A 32 -3.26 5.16 0.75
CA ILE A 32 -4.36 4.36 0.20
C ILE A 32 -5.48 5.29 -0.25
N ASN A 33 -5.75 5.32 -1.56
CA ASN A 33 -6.76 6.20 -2.16
C ASN A 33 -6.62 7.65 -1.67
N ASP A 34 -5.41 8.20 -1.79
CA ASP A 34 -5.02 9.57 -1.41
C ASP A 34 -5.18 9.91 0.08
N ARG A 35 -5.37 8.89 0.93
CA ARG A 35 -5.43 9.01 2.38
C ARG A 35 -4.25 8.30 3.04
N ASP A 36 -3.89 8.73 4.24
CA ASP A 36 -2.89 8.03 5.03
C ASP A 36 -3.42 6.67 5.51
N ILE A 37 -2.52 5.73 5.79
CA ILE A 37 -2.89 4.41 6.31
C ILE A 37 -3.65 4.54 7.64
N ASP A 38 -3.31 5.55 8.44
CA ASP A 38 -3.94 5.79 9.74
C ASP A 38 -5.39 6.26 9.62
N ASP A 39 -5.70 7.04 8.59
CA ASP A 39 -7.05 7.53 8.30
C ASP A 39 -7.90 6.49 7.56
N TYR A 40 -7.28 5.63 6.75
CA TYR A 40 -7.99 4.64 5.96
C TYR A 40 -8.43 3.42 6.81
N PHE A 41 -7.55 2.95 7.71
CA PHE A 41 -7.86 1.83 8.60
C PHE A 41 -8.10 2.31 10.03
N GLY A 42 -9.33 2.19 10.49
CA GLY A 42 -9.69 2.49 11.90
C GLY A 42 -9.20 1.45 12.92
N LEU A 43 -8.70 0.30 12.48
CA LEU A 43 -8.23 -0.79 13.35
C LEU A 43 -6.73 -0.98 13.19
N GLU A 44 -6.00 -0.94 14.31
CA GLU A 44 -4.54 -1.09 14.34
C GLU A 44 -4.05 -2.44 13.80
N THR A 45 -4.82 -3.51 14.04
CA THR A 45 -4.53 -4.85 13.53
C THR A 45 -4.45 -4.89 12.00
N LEU A 46 -5.28 -4.12 11.31
CA LEU A 46 -5.24 -4.05 9.84
C LEU A 46 -3.98 -3.32 9.34
N LYS A 47 -3.49 -2.33 10.09
CA LYS A 47 -2.24 -1.63 9.79
C LYS A 47 -1.05 -2.57 9.89
N LEU A 48 -1.05 -3.44 10.92
CA LEU A 48 -0.01 -4.44 11.13
C LEU A 48 0.01 -5.48 10.00
N ILE A 49 -1.16 -6.00 9.59
CA ILE A 49 -1.27 -6.96 8.48
C ILE A 49 -0.75 -6.39 7.16
N VAL A 50 -0.98 -5.09 6.89
CA VAL A 50 -0.48 -4.43 5.66
C VAL A 50 1.04 -4.28 5.68
N ARG A 51 1.65 -4.12 6.87
CA ARG A 51 3.11 -3.98 7.03
C ARG A 51 3.83 -5.33 7.06
N GLN A 52 3.18 -6.38 7.55
CA GLN A 52 3.74 -7.72 7.67
C GLN A 52 4.47 -8.26 6.42
N PRO A 53 3.99 -8.14 5.17
CA PRO A 53 4.73 -8.64 4.00
C PRO A 53 6.02 -7.87 3.68
N LEU A 54 6.25 -6.73 4.35
CA LEU A 54 7.46 -5.93 4.24
C LEU A 54 8.41 -6.13 5.43
N GLU A 55 7.94 -6.79 6.50
CA GLU A 55 8.75 -7.23 7.64
C GLU A 55 9.20 -8.67 7.40
N LEU A 56 10.46 -8.97 7.74
CA LEU A 56 11.12 -10.25 7.48
C LEU A 56 11.36 -11.01 8.79
#